data_AF-H1LYL3-F1
#
_entry.id   AF-H1LYL3-F1
#
_cell.length_a   1.000
_cell.length_b   1.000
_cell.length_c   1.000
_cell.angle_alpha   90.00
_cell.angle_beta   90.00
_cell.angle_gamma   90.00
#
_symmetry.space_group_name_H-M   'P 1'
#
loop_
_entity.id
_entity.type
_entity.pdbx_description
1 polymer ?
#
loop_
_entity_poly.entity_id
_entity_poly.type
_entity_poly.pdbx_seq_one_letter_code
_entity_poly.pdbx_strand_id
1 'polypeptide(L)'
;MDAGKYEKSVFFGTIQFNKETKDANILDIVDGQQRLTTFLLLLDVLQKEIIKNHPGENNNDYSNTIDSEELKKVLSETQIKKVSSKYSKNKEQLRKATSEYYEQEFKDKTNFYSELKDFVLDNIYFVILTTEEMDLPEVVSVFNTINTTGLDLNATDIFKLRYYNYLRKIDDTDNWMKEIANCYKLIDDSNNALGLGGRKDQTEFNMSWVLDIYKHIICAEFGWGFSEVSKSNEKFFDELFKGTKLEEQSDLSVLEFSTFKHIVEEFIKYWRWIEDVRYNCEHPEIAKEIFSIYMVEKTRYKRYWTIPFVVAYFKAKGKSWSNYYIDSLRVNMYMFRFFLIYTVVNDRVINPVQNKVCDDYFKLFKECSTDEIIKNLRDILWSPVRSKDYEPKEDFYKTIKLGLFYNASRVSLVCTLSGLLDEIVNLGESFIYQGNEVLISEREIYEKFFHYAIYEKNKNPYDIEHIKAKENFKDDKDNIDEFNGIGNLVVLDSRINRAIKDKDVSEKLEHYENSQYAAVRIEFMKEYESLRDWDIEAVRERAEKEIKKIESFMNET
;
A
#
# COMPACT_ATOMS: atom_id res chain seq x y z
N MET A 1 40.89 -24.03 29.16
CA MET A 1 41.54 -23.62 27.91
C MET A 1 42.00 -24.91 27.23
N ASP A 2 41.34 -25.28 26.15
CA ASP A 2 41.89 -26.20 25.16
C ASP A 2 41.63 -25.53 23.80
N ALA A 3 42.73 -25.26 23.10
CA ALA A 3 42.79 -24.39 21.95
C ALA A 3 42.43 -25.17 20.69
N GLY A 4 41.20 -24.98 20.22
CA GLY A 4 40.71 -25.43 18.91
C GLY A 4 39.39 -24.77 18.49
N LYS A 5 38.96 -23.69 19.16
CA LYS A 5 37.74 -22.94 18.81
C LYS A 5 38.10 -21.79 17.87
N TYR A 6 37.34 -21.69 16.77
CA TYR A 6 37.41 -20.67 15.73
C TYR A 6 37.83 -19.28 16.25
N GLU A 7 38.79 -18.63 15.58
CA GLU A 7 39.50 -17.41 16.03
C GLU A 7 38.62 -16.17 16.30
N LYS A 8 37.32 -16.18 15.95
CA LYS A 8 36.41 -15.05 16.20
C LYS A 8 34.99 -15.52 16.49
N SER A 9 34.56 -15.33 17.74
CA SER A 9 33.15 -15.34 18.12
C SER A 9 32.37 -14.25 17.38
N VAL A 10 31.16 -14.57 16.92
CA VAL A 10 30.29 -13.64 16.19
C VAL A 10 29.16 -13.18 17.11
N PHE A 11 29.14 -11.89 17.41
CA PHE A 11 28.07 -11.28 18.18
C PHE A 11 26.86 -10.96 17.28
N PHE A 12 25.68 -11.45 17.67
CA PHE A 12 24.43 -11.30 16.90
C PHE A 12 23.37 -10.43 17.58
N GLY A 13 23.78 -9.63 18.56
CA GLY A 13 22.92 -8.65 19.23
C GLY A 13 22.34 -9.16 20.54
N THR A 14 21.33 -8.44 21.01
CA THR A 14 20.68 -8.69 22.30
C THR A 14 19.40 -9.52 22.12
N ILE A 15 19.06 -10.35 23.09
CA ILE A 15 17.76 -11.01 23.23
C ILE A 15 17.18 -10.55 24.56
N GLN A 16 15.92 -10.11 24.55
CA GLN A 16 15.27 -9.63 25.74
C GLN A 16 14.10 -10.53 26.12
N PHE A 17 14.17 -11.04 27.34
CA PHE A 17 13.11 -11.84 27.95
C PHE A 17 12.44 -11.04 29.06
N ASN A 18 11.12 -11.19 29.16
CA ASN A 18 10.37 -10.81 30.35
C ASN A 18 9.92 -12.05 31.09
N LYS A 19 9.96 -12.00 32.41
CA LYS A 19 9.49 -13.06 33.29
C LYS A 19 8.26 -12.55 34.05
N GLU A 20 7.13 -12.51 33.36
CA GLU A 20 5.85 -12.03 33.90
C GLU A 20 5.02 -13.14 34.56
N THR A 21 5.22 -14.40 34.15
CA THR A 21 4.38 -15.52 34.61
C THR A 21 4.83 -16.11 35.95
N LYS A 22 3.88 -16.66 36.72
CA LYS A 22 4.15 -17.45 37.95
C LYS A 22 4.91 -18.76 37.67
N ASP A 23 5.03 -19.17 36.41
CA ASP A 23 5.80 -20.35 36.01
C ASP A 23 7.24 -19.93 35.68
N ALA A 24 8.17 -20.34 36.54
CA ALA A 24 9.59 -20.00 36.39
C ALA A 24 10.24 -20.56 35.11
N ASN A 25 9.55 -21.45 34.37
CA ASN A 25 10.08 -22.11 33.18
C ASN A 25 9.65 -21.46 31.86
N ILE A 26 8.78 -20.44 31.88
CA ILE A 26 8.31 -19.75 30.67
C ILE A 26 8.88 -18.34 30.65
N LEU A 27 9.48 -17.96 29.51
CA LEU A 27 10.04 -16.63 29.27
C LEU A 27 9.34 -16.01 28.07
N ASP A 28 8.78 -14.82 28.26
CA ASP A 28 8.19 -14.04 27.16
C ASP A 28 9.30 -13.34 26.39
N ILE A 29 9.36 -13.56 25.08
CA ILE A 29 10.35 -12.90 24.22
C ILE A 29 9.83 -11.51 23.87
N VAL A 30 10.46 -10.48 24.44
CA VAL A 30 10.13 -9.06 24.20
C VAL A 30 10.81 -8.58 22.92
N ASP A 31 12.10 -8.90 22.77
CA ASP A 31 12.88 -8.64 21.56
C ASP A 31 13.81 -9.80 21.23
N GLY A 32 14.13 -9.93 19.95
CA GLY A 32 14.97 -10.99 19.42
C GLY A 32 14.18 -12.16 18.85
N GLN A 33 12.85 -12.05 18.78
CA GLN A 33 11.97 -13.05 18.16
C GLN A 33 12.43 -13.44 16.75
N GLN A 34 12.76 -12.44 15.91
CA GLN A 34 13.25 -12.68 14.56
C GLN A 34 14.61 -13.38 14.54
N ARG A 35 15.53 -12.98 15.44
CA ARG A 35 16.88 -13.59 15.56
C ARG A 35 16.77 -15.05 15.98
N LEU A 36 16.08 -15.30 17.09
CA LEU A 36 15.87 -16.66 17.61
C LEU A 36 15.18 -17.55 16.59
N THR A 37 14.10 -17.07 15.97
CA THR A 37 13.38 -17.84 14.97
C THR A 37 14.26 -18.17 13.76
N THR A 38 15.05 -17.21 13.28
CA THR A 38 15.95 -17.42 12.14
C THR A 38 16.99 -18.50 12.45
N PHE A 39 17.61 -18.44 13.64
CA PHE A 39 18.59 -19.45 14.05
C PHE A 39 17.96 -20.81 14.31
N LEU A 40 16.75 -20.87 14.88
CA LEU A 40 16.00 -22.13 15.04
C LEU A 40 15.70 -22.77 13.69
N LEU A 41 15.22 -21.99 12.71
CA LEU A 41 14.98 -22.47 11.35
C LEU A 41 16.28 -22.91 10.66
N LEU A 42 17.38 -22.17 10.83
CA LEU A 42 18.67 -22.54 10.28
C LEU A 42 19.17 -23.86 10.87
N LEU A 43 19.13 -24.02 12.19
CA LEU A 43 19.54 -25.26 12.86
C LEU A 43 18.72 -26.47 12.40
N ASP A 44 17.40 -26.30 12.20
CA ASP A 44 16.55 -27.36 11.64
C ASP A 44 16.91 -27.71 10.19
N VAL A 45 17.21 -26.70 9.35
CA VAL A 45 17.69 -26.93 7.98
C VAL A 45 19.00 -27.71 7.96
N LEU A 46 19.97 -27.29 8.78
CA LEU A 46 21.27 -27.97 8.88
C LEU A 46 21.10 -29.41 9.37
N GLN A 47 20.29 -29.62 10.43
CA GLN A 47 20.01 -30.94 10.97
C GLN A 47 19.41 -31.88 9.90
N LYS A 48 18.49 -31.38 9.09
CA LYS A 48 17.85 -32.17 8.02
C LYS A 48 18.81 -32.54 6.90
N GLU A 49 19.69 -31.63 6.49
CA GLU A 49 20.72 -31.96 5.49
C GLU A 49 21.79 -32.90 6.07
N ILE A 50 22.13 -32.81 7.36
CA ILE A 50 23.00 -33.78 8.06
C ILE A 50 22.37 -35.18 8.04
N ILE A 51 21.11 -35.33 8.49
CA ILE A 51 20.41 -36.63 8.51
C ILE A 51 20.28 -37.22 7.10
N LYS A 52 20.07 -36.38 6.09
CA LYS A 52 20.01 -36.83 4.69
C LYS A 52 21.34 -37.39 4.21
N ASN A 53 22.47 -36.83 4.64
CA ASN A 53 23.82 -37.32 4.32
C ASN A 53 24.27 -38.47 5.25
N HIS A 54 23.74 -38.52 6.47
CA HIS A 54 24.05 -39.49 7.52
C HIS A 54 22.77 -39.97 8.24
N PRO A 55 22.05 -40.97 7.68
CA PRO A 55 20.73 -41.40 8.17
C PRO A 55 20.67 -41.97 9.60
N GLY A 56 21.83 -42.18 10.24
CA GLY A 56 21.94 -42.67 11.61
C GLY A 56 22.07 -41.58 12.68
N GLU A 57 22.09 -40.29 12.30
CA GLU A 57 22.15 -39.19 13.27
C GLU A 57 20.82 -38.92 13.97
N ASN A 58 20.90 -38.59 15.26
CA ASN A 58 19.73 -38.22 16.06
C ASN A 58 19.17 -36.87 15.62
N ASN A 59 17.84 -36.81 15.46
CA ASN A 59 17.14 -35.56 15.21
C ASN A 59 16.92 -34.79 16.53
N ASN A 60 17.57 -33.63 16.66
CA ASN A 60 17.31 -32.72 17.79
C ASN A 60 16.01 -31.96 17.52
N ASP A 61 14.93 -32.39 18.15
CA ASP A 61 13.63 -31.71 18.05
C ASP A 61 13.53 -30.54 19.04
N TYR A 62 13.63 -29.33 18.51
CA TYR A 62 13.49 -28.09 19.27
C TYR A 62 12.04 -27.60 19.36
N SER A 63 11.04 -28.35 18.86
CA SER A 63 9.65 -27.90 18.85
C SER A 63 9.05 -27.74 20.25
N ASN A 64 9.50 -28.56 21.21
CA ASN A 64 8.99 -28.54 22.59
C ASN A 64 9.47 -27.35 23.43
N THR A 65 10.43 -26.55 22.93
CA THR A 65 10.96 -25.38 23.64
C THR A 65 10.30 -24.06 23.23
N ILE A 66 9.26 -24.11 22.39
CA ILE A 66 8.63 -22.95 21.77
C ILE A 66 7.12 -23.02 22.01
N ASP A 67 6.48 -21.92 22.38
CA ASP A 67 5.02 -21.82 22.49
C ASP A 67 4.39 -21.18 21.22
N SER A 68 4.71 -21.74 20.05
CA SER A 68 4.15 -21.30 18.77
C SER A 68 3.76 -22.52 17.95
N GLU A 69 2.45 -22.80 17.86
CA GLU A 69 1.92 -23.95 17.13
C GLU A 69 2.31 -23.94 15.65
N GLU A 70 2.36 -22.76 15.03
CA GLU A 70 2.77 -22.62 13.64
C GLU A 70 4.25 -22.94 13.45
N LEU A 71 5.14 -22.43 14.33
CA LEU A 71 6.57 -22.73 14.24
C LEU A 71 6.85 -24.20 14.59
N LYS A 72 6.18 -24.78 15.58
CA LYS A 72 6.23 -26.23 15.88
C LYS A 72 5.89 -27.06 14.65
N LYS A 73 4.80 -26.70 13.95
CA LYS A 73 4.40 -27.38 12.72
C LYS A 73 5.49 -27.27 11.64
N VAL A 74 6.06 -26.09 11.44
CA VAL A 74 7.12 -25.88 10.45
C VAL A 74 8.39 -26.66 10.80
N LEU A 75 8.79 -26.75 12.07
CA LEU A 75 9.96 -27.50 12.51
C LEU A 75 9.74 -29.03 12.36
N SER A 76 8.57 -29.53 12.75
CA SER A 76 8.22 -30.96 12.68
C SER A 76 8.00 -31.51 11.26
N GLU A 77 7.82 -30.65 10.25
CA GLU A 77 7.63 -31.07 8.85
C GLU A 77 8.88 -31.76 8.26
N THR A 78 8.73 -33.01 7.83
CA THR A 78 9.77 -33.85 7.21
C THR A 78 10.00 -33.55 5.73
N GLN A 79 9.00 -32.98 5.05
CA GLN A 79 9.11 -32.47 3.68
C GLN A 79 8.73 -30.99 3.70
N ILE A 80 9.49 -30.15 3.02
CA ILE A 80 9.12 -28.75 2.77
C ILE A 80 7.93 -28.77 1.82
N LYS A 81 6.72 -28.85 2.37
CA LYS A 81 5.50 -28.64 1.61
C LYS A 81 5.31 -27.14 1.42
N LYS A 82 4.57 -26.78 0.37
CA LYS A 82 4.15 -25.41 0.07
C LYS A 82 3.12 -24.95 1.13
N VAL A 83 3.58 -24.74 2.36
CA VAL A 83 2.80 -24.15 3.45
C VAL A 83 3.00 -22.64 3.36
N SER A 84 1.91 -21.87 3.43
CA SER A 84 1.88 -20.44 3.09
C SER A 84 2.55 -19.51 4.12
N SER A 85 3.02 -20.04 5.25
CA SER A 85 3.54 -19.22 6.35
C SER A 85 4.87 -18.52 6.02
N LYS A 86 5.12 -17.39 6.70
CA LYS A 86 6.40 -16.67 6.65
C LYS A 86 7.57 -17.58 7.09
N TYR A 87 7.35 -18.43 8.10
CA TYR A 87 8.37 -19.37 8.57
C TYR A 87 8.76 -20.41 7.51
N SER A 88 7.78 -20.99 6.79
CA SER A 88 8.05 -21.96 5.73
C SER A 88 8.83 -21.33 4.57
N LYS A 89 8.46 -20.11 4.16
CA LYS A 89 9.19 -19.35 3.13
C LYS A 89 10.63 -19.05 3.55
N ASN A 90 10.83 -18.58 4.79
CA ASN A 90 12.17 -18.28 5.31
C ASN A 90 13.03 -19.54 5.42
N LYS A 91 12.44 -20.66 5.84
CA LYS A 91 13.10 -21.96 5.88
C LYS A 91 13.56 -22.43 4.50
N GLU A 92 12.73 -22.26 3.48
CA GLU A 92 13.08 -22.56 2.09
C GLU A 92 14.23 -21.69 1.59
N GLN A 93 14.20 -20.38 1.90
CA GLN A 93 15.29 -19.46 1.57
C GLN A 93 16.61 -19.84 2.26
N LEU A 94 16.58 -20.16 3.55
CA LEU A 94 17.77 -20.60 4.30
C LEU A 94 18.34 -21.89 3.70
N ARG A 95 17.48 -22.86 3.38
CA ARG A 95 17.90 -24.09 2.70
C ARG A 95 18.57 -23.79 1.37
N LYS A 96 17.92 -23.01 0.50
CA LYS A 96 18.47 -22.63 -0.80
C LYS A 96 19.84 -21.96 -0.64
N ALA A 97 19.94 -20.97 0.26
CA ALA A 97 21.20 -20.28 0.53
C ALA A 97 22.29 -21.26 0.98
N THR A 98 22.03 -22.09 2.00
CA THR A 98 23.03 -23.06 2.50
C THR A 98 23.49 -24.05 1.43
N SER A 99 22.57 -24.54 0.59
CA SER A 99 22.91 -25.44 -0.52
C SER A 99 23.71 -24.76 -1.62
N GLU A 100 23.37 -23.51 -1.98
CA GLU A 100 24.12 -22.73 -2.98
C GLU A 100 25.55 -22.45 -2.51
N TYR A 101 25.74 -22.02 -1.26
CA TYR A 101 27.08 -21.82 -0.69
C TYR A 101 27.87 -23.12 -0.63
N TYR A 102 27.24 -24.23 -0.24
CA TYR A 102 27.90 -25.54 -0.25
C TYR A 102 28.41 -25.91 -1.64
N GLU A 103 27.56 -25.82 -2.68
CA GLU A 103 27.94 -26.19 -4.05
C GLU A 103 29.01 -25.28 -4.65
N GLN A 104 29.03 -23.99 -4.28
CA GLN A 104 29.96 -23.01 -4.84
C GLN A 104 31.34 -23.04 -4.18
N GLU A 105 31.41 -23.17 -2.85
CA GLU A 105 32.65 -22.96 -2.10
C GLU A 105 33.11 -24.17 -1.27
N PHE A 106 32.22 -25.13 -0.97
CA PHE A 106 32.49 -26.19 0.00
C PHE A 106 32.15 -27.60 -0.49
N LYS A 107 31.99 -27.79 -1.81
CA LYS A 107 31.54 -29.06 -2.42
C LYS A 107 32.40 -30.26 -2.06
N ASP A 108 33.70 -30.04 -1.84
CA ASP A 108 34.66 -31.09 -1.47
C ASP A 108 34.69 -31.37 0.04
N LYS A 109 33.93 -30.64 0.85
CA LYS A 109 33.93 -30.73 2.32
C LYS A 109 32.81 -31.62 2.82
N THR A 110 33.14 -32.87 3.14
CA THR A 110 32.16 -33.90 3.54
C THR A 110 31.34 -33.55 4.78
N ASN A 111 31.91 -32.81 5.74
CA ASN A 111 31.27 -32.51 7.02
C ASN A 111 30.75 -31.06 7.11
N PHE A 112 30.57 -30.38 5.98
CA PHE A 112 30.20 -28.96 5.93
C PHE A 112 29.02 -28.60 6.84
N TYR A 113 27.90 -29.34 6.73
CA TYR A 113 26.69 -29.03 7.48
C TYR A 113 26.86 -29.25 8.98
N SER A 114 27.57 -30.30 9.40
CA SER A 114 27.87 -30.56 10.80
C SER A 114 28.79 -29.49 11.38
N GLU A 115 29.86 -29.13 10.66
CA GLU A 115 30.77 -28.07 11.10
C GLU A 115 30.10 -26.69 11.17
N LEU A 116 29.18 -26.40 10.24
CA LEU A 116 28.40 -25.17 10.28
C LEU A 116 27.40 -25.15 11.45
N LYS A 117 26.76 -26.28 11.75
CA LYS A 117 25.89 -26.42 12.93
C LYS A 117 26.70 -26.20 14.21
N ASP A 118 27.87 -26.83 14.33
CA ASP A 118 28.76 -26.67 15.48
C ASP A 118 29.24 -25.22 15.58
N PHE A 119 29.58 -24.58 14.44
CA PHE A 119 29.92 -23.16 14.43
C PHE A 119 28.79 -22.28 14.96
N VAL A 120 27.56 -22.49 14.50
CA VAL A 120 26.38 -21.75 14.96
C VAL A 120 26.15 -21.92 16.45
N LEU A 121 26.33 -23.14 17.00
CA LEU A 121 26.10 -23.42 18.42
C LEU A 121 27.24 -22.92 19.33
N ASP A 122 28.49 -23.00 18.87
CA ASP A 122 29.68 -22.70 19.70
C ASP A 122 30.20 -21.27 19.56
N ASN A 123 29.90 -20.59 18.44
CA ASN A 123 30.59 -19.35 18.08
C ASN A 123 29.64 -18.17 17.88
N ILE A 124 28.33 -18.35 17.98
CA ILE A 124 27.35 -17.27 17.91
C ILE A 124 26.90 -16.90 19.32
N TYR A 125 26.99 -15.60 19.64
CA TYR A 125 26.69 -15.09 20.97
C TYR A 125 25.61 -14.03 20.92
N PHE A 126 24.68 -14.16 21.85
CA PHE A 126 23.68 -13.15 22.17
C PHE A 126 23.94 -12.58 23.56
N VAL A 127 23.68 -11.29 23.74
CA VAL A 127 23.55 -10.72 25.08
C VAL A 127 22.13 -10.96 25.55
N ILE A 128 21.94 -11.66 26.66
CA ILE A 128 20.61 -11.91 27.23
C ILE A 128 20.32 -10.84 28.26
N LEU A 129 19.20 -10.13 28.08
CA LEU A 129 18.62 -9.26 29.08
C LEU A 129 17.34 -9.90 29.60
N THR A 130 17.31 -10.22 30.88
CA THR A 130 16.11 -10.71 31.53
C THR A 130 15.62 -9.64 32.48
N THR A 131 14.40 -9.16 32.25
CA THR A 131 13.70 -8.28 33.18
C THR A 131 12.80 -9.13 34.08
N GLU A 132 12.83 -8.85 35.37
CA GLU A 132 11.97 -9.48 36.37
C GLU A 132 11.12 -8.39 37.05
N GLU A 133 9.85 -8.69 37.29
CA GLU A 133 8.92 -7.79 38.00
C GLU A 133 8.72 -6.40 37.35
N MET A 134 9.07 -6.26 36.08
CA MET A 134 8.85 -5.05 35.28
C MET A 134 7.64 -5.25 34.38
N ASP A 135 6.84 -4.20 34.21
CA ASP A 135 5.76 -4.25 33.22
C ASP A 135 6.33 -4.17 31.80
N LEU A 136 5.68 -4.84 30.83
CA LEU A 136 6.10 -4.84 29.42
C LEU A 136 6.52 -3.46 28.86
N PRO A 137 5.90 -2.32 29.24
CA PRO A 137 6.33 -0.97 28.86
C PRO A 137 7.70 -0.54 29.37
N GLU A 138 8.01 -0.78 30.64
CA GLU A 138 9.33 -0.51 31.20
C GLU A 138 10.39 -1.38 30.52
N VAL A 139 10.05 -2.64 30.26
CA VAL A 139 10.88 -3.61 29.53
C VAL A 139 11.18 -3.11 28.10
N VAL A 140 10.18 -2.58 27.40
CA VAL A 140 10.34 -1.95 26.07
C VAL A 140 11.12 -0.63 26.13
N SER A 141 11.01 0.14 27.22
CA SER A 141 11.82 1.35 27.39
C SER A 141 13.30 1.00 27.58
N VAL A 142 13.59 -0.04 28.35
CA VAL A 142 14.94 -0.63 28.47
C VAL A 142 15.44 -1.08 27.10
N PHE A 143 14.58 -1.73 26.31
CA PHE A 143 14.90 -2.12 24.94
C PHE A 143 15.34 -0.93 24.07
N ASN A 144 14.50 0.11 23.96
CA ASN A 144 14.80 1.28 23.13
C ASN A 144 16.07 2.02 23.57
N THR A 145 16.39 1.98 24.87
CA THR A 145 17.59 2.63 25.41
C THR A 145 18.86 1.82 25.09
N ILE A 146 18.76 0.50 25.05
CA ILE A 146 19.90 -0.40 24.83
C ILE A 146 20.12 -0.70 23.34
N ASN A 147 19.06 -0.62 22.54
CA ASN A 147 19.11 -0.93 21.12
C ASN A 147 19.71 0.24 20.32
N THR A 148 21.05 0.32 20.28
CA THR A 148 21.77 1.37 19.54
C THR A 148 22.07 1.01 18.08
N THR A 149 21.83 -0.25 17.67
CA THR A 149 22.23 -0.78 16.34
C THR A 149 21.25 -1.77 15.71
N GLY A 150 20.16 -2.16 16.38
CA GLY A 150 19.07 -2.94 15.80
C GLY A 150 18.01 -2.02 15.17
N LEU A 151 17.16 -2.56 14.30
CA LEU A 151 16.01 -1.83 13.76
C LEU A 151 15.15 -1.29 14.92
N ASP A 152 14.75 -0.03 14.85
CA ASP A 152 13.78 0.56 15.78
C ASP A 152 12.51 -0.29 15.83
N LEU A 153 11.77 -0.25 16.95
CA LEU A 153 10.44 -0.86 17.02
C LEU A 153 9.60 -0.32 15.85
N ASN A 154 9.02 -1.23 15.07
CA ASN A 154 8.13 -0.81 14.01
C ASN A 154 6.93 -0.05 14.61
N ALA A 155 6.38 0.93 13.90
CA ALA A 155 5.23 1.72 14.35
C ALA A 155 4.07 0.84 14.86
N THR A 156 3.92 -0.36 14.27
CA THR A 156 2.95 -1.36 14.68
C THR A 156 3.21 -1.92 16.08
N ASP A 157 4.45 -2.10 16.49
CA ASP A 157 4.79 -2.64 17.81
C ASP A 157 4.64 -1.57 18.89
N ILE A 158 4.96 -0.31 18.57
CA ILE A 158 4.65 0.84 19.44
C ILE A 158 3.14 0.95 19.66
N PHE A 159 2.33 0.85 18.60
CA PHE A 159 0.88 0.84 18.76
C PHE A 159 0.40 -0.30 19.67
N LYS A 160 0.81 -1.55 19.42
CA LYS A 160 0.41 -2.71 20.25
C LYS A 160 0.66 -2.46 21.72
N LEU A 161 1.87 -2.01 22.06
CA LEU A 161 2.31 -1.79 23.43
C LEU A 161 1.55 -0.64 24.09
N ARG A 162 1.44 0.50 23.39
CA ARG A 162 0.72 1.66 23.91
C ARG A 162 -0.76 1.37 24.11
N TYR A 163 -1.36 0.66 23.17
CA TYR A 163 -2.77 0.31 23.24
C TYR A 163 -3.03 -0.74 24.33
N TYR A 164 -2.16 -1.74 24.46
CA TYR A 164 -2.20 -2.70 25.58
C TYR A 164 -2.22 -1.98 26.93
N ASN A 165 -1.30 -1.03 27.16
CA ASN A 165 -1.25 -0.28 28.41
C ASN A 165 -2.49 0.57 28.65
N TYR A 166 -3.01 1.17 27.60
CA TYR A 166 -4.23 1.96 27.67
C TYR A 166 -5.41 1.08 28.09
N LEU A 167 -5.58 -0.08 27.45
CA LEU A 167 -6.67 -1.02 27.76
C LEU A 167 -6.53 -1.60 29.17
N ARG A 168 -5.31 -1.94 29.61
CA ARG A 168 -5.05 -2.48 30.95
C ARG A 168 -5.43 -1.50 32.07
N LYS A 169 -5.30 -0.19 31.83
CA LYS A 169 -5.74 0.84 32.79
C LYS A 169 -7.26 0.89 32.93
N ILE A 170 -8.00 0.44 31.92
CA ILE A 170 -9.46 0.42 31.89
C ILE A 170 -9.96 -0.90 32.50
N ASP A 171 -9.35 -2.02 32.09
CA ASP A 171 -9.66 -3.36 32.55
C ASP A 171 -8.38 -4.22 32.61
N ASP A 172 -7.99 -4.66 33.81
CA ASP A 172 -6.80 -5.48 34.04
C ASP A 172 -7.09 -7.00 34.04
N THR A 173 -8.34 -7.40 33.72
CA THR A 173 -8.74 -8.82 33.76
C THR A 173 -8.61 -9.54 32.42
N ASP A 174 -8.51 -8.79 31.33
CA ASP A 174 -8.48 -9.31 29.97
C ASP A 174 -7.04 -9.49 29.43
N ASN A 175 -6.83 -10.56 28.65
CA ASN A 175 -5.56 -10.81 27.97
C ASN A 175 -5.45 -9.94 26.70
N TRP A 176 -5.32 -8.63 26.90
CA TRP A 176 -5.30 -7.64 25.82
C TRP A 176 -4.18 -7.88 24.81
N MET A 177 -3.01 -8.35 25.22
CA MET A 177 -1.93 -8.68 24.28
C MET A 177 -2.36 -9.75 23.28
N LYS A 178 -3.02 -10.80 23.74
CA LYS A 178 -3.55 -11.86 22.87
C LYS A 178 -4.64 -11.34 21.94
N GLU A 179 -5.57 -10.53 22.45
CA GLU A 179 -6.66 -9.96 21.67
C GLU A 179 -6.16 -8.99 20.57
N ILE A 180 -5.19 -8.13 20.92
CA ILE A 180 -4.51 -7.29 19.94
C ILE A 180 -3.77 -8.15 18.91
N ALA A 181 -3.02 -9.17 19.34
CA ALA A 181 -2.31 -10.08 18.44
C ALA A 181 -3.26 -10.81 17.47
N ASN A 182 -4.46 -11.18 17.92
CA ASN A 182 -5.49 -11.78 17.06
C ASN A 182 -5.90 -10.84 15.92
N CYS A 183 -5.94 -9.52 16.14
CA CYS A 183 -6.24 -8.55 15.07
C CYS A 183 -5.15 -8.55 13.98
N TYR A 184 -3.88 -8.70 14.35
CA TYR A 184 -2.78 -8.85 13.37
C TYR A 184 -2.89 -10.16 12.62
N LYS A 185 -3.25 -11.24 13.35
CA LYS A 185 -3.46 -12.55 12.75
C LYS A 185 -4.57 -12.53 11.69
N LEU A 186 -5.66 -11.79 11.88
CA LEU A 186 -6.72 -11.66 10.87
C LEU A 186 -6.19 -11.10 9.54
N ILE A 187 -5.26 -10.13 9.60
CA ILE A 187 -4.61 -9.58 8.41
C ILE A 187 -3.70 -10.63 7.77
N ASP A 188 -2.85 -11.29 8.55
CA ASP A 188 -1.96 -12.34 8.04
C ASP A 188 -2.76 -13.51 7.44
N ASP A 189 -3.85 -13.93 8.07
CA ASP A 189 -4.74 -14.99 7.57
C ASP A 189 -5.40 -14.58 6.23
N SER A 190 -5.86 -13.32 6.11
CA SER A 190 -6.37 -12.79 4.83
C SER A 190 -5.31 -12.78 3.74
N ASN A 191 -4.07 -12.38 4.07
CA ASN A 191 -2.95 -12.36 3.13
C ASN A 191 -2.48 -13.77 2.75
N ASN A 192 -2.53 -14.72 3.67
CA ASN A 192 -2.17 -16.12 3.42
C ASN A 192 -3.17 -16.82 2.47
N ALA A 193 -4.39 -16.31 2.35
CA ALA A 193 -5.41 -16.78 1.43
C ALA A 193 -5.27 -16.19 0.01
N LEU A 194 -4.30 -15.28 -0.22
CA LEU A 194 -4.10 -14.67 -1.54
C LEU A 194 -3.64 -15.68 -2.59
N GLY A 195 -4.04 -15.44 -3.83
CA GLY A 195 -3.63 -16.25 -4.98
C GLY A 195 -4.28 -17.63 -5.05
N LEU A 196 -5.27 -17.92 -4.19
CA LEU A 196 -6.19 -19.03 -4.40
C LEU A 196 -6.82 -18.93 -5.80
N GLY A 197 -6.88 -20.06 -6.51
CA GLY A 197 -7.36 -20.09 -7.89
C GLY A 197 -6.43 -19.43 -8.92
N GLY A 198 -5.19 -19.07 -8.56
CA GLY A 198 -4.22 -18.46 -9.47
C GLY A 198 -4.39 -16.95 -9.66
N ARG A 199 -5.18 -16.28 -8.81
CA ARG A 199 -5.32 -14.82 -8.81
C ARG A 199 -4.00 -14.13 -8.52
N LYS A 200 -3.76 -12.99 -9.17
CA LYS A 200 -2.53 -12.18 -9.01
C LYS A 200 -2.82 -10.72 -8.72
N ASP A 201 -4.07 -10.29 -8.85
CA ASP A 201 -4.50 -8.90 -8.75
C ASP A 201 -4.70 -8.41 -7.31
N GLN A 202 -4.74 -9.34 -6.35
CA GLN A 202 -5.00 -9.08 -4.93
C GLN A 202 -3.76 -8.57 -4.20
N THR A 203 -3.99 -7.63 -3.28
CA THR A 203 -2.97 -6.86 -2.58
C THR A 203 -2.74 -7.37 -1.17
N GLU A 204 -1.46 -7.57 -0.84
CA GLU A 204 -1.05 -7.77 0.54
C GLU A 204 -1.07 -6.42 1.26
N PHE A 205 -1.85 -6.32 2.34
CA PHE A 205 -1.87 -5.15 3.21
C PHE A 205 -1.33 -5.51 4.60
N ASN A 206 -0.90 -4.52 5.36
CA ASN A 206 -0.39 -4.71 6.72
C ASN A 206 -1.15 -3.83 7.71
N MET A 207 -0.85 -3.99 9.00
CA MET A 207 -1.55 -3.24 10.04
C MET A 207 -1.40 -1.72 9.90
N SER A 208 -0.35 -1.21 9.27
CA SER A 208 -0.19 0.24 9.07
C SER A 208 -1.34 0.85 8.25
N TRP A 209 -1.94 0.08 7.33
CA TRP A 209 -3.10 0.51 6.55
C TRP A 209 -4.33 0.72 7.45
N VAL A 210 -4.59 -0.25 8.33
CA VAL A 210 -5.67 -0.15 9.31
C VAL A 210 -5.41 1.00 10.29
N LEU A 211 -4.16 1.19 10.72
CA LEU A 211 -3.78 2.27 11.62
C LEU A 211 -3.93 3.66 10.98
N ASP A 212 -3.70 3.80 9.66
CA ASP A 212 -3.99 5.04 8.95
C ASP A 212 -5.49 5.35 8.95
N ILE A 213 -6.34 4.35 8.69
CA ILE A 213 -7.80 4.47 8.74
C ILE A 213 -8.24 4.82 10.17
N TYR A 214 -7.74 4.10 11.17
CA TYR A 214 -8.08 4.30 12.57
C TYR A 214 -7.68 5.69 13.07
N LYS A 215 -6.47 6.16 12.71
CA LYS A 215 -6.03 7.53 12.99
C LYS A 215 -6.98 8.57 12.39
N HIS A 216 -7.41 8.38 11.15
CA HIS A 216 -8.34 9.32 10.50
C HIS A 216 -9.73 9.29 11.14
N ILE A 217 -10.23 8.10 11.52
CA ILE A 217 -11.47 7.94 12.29
C ILE A 217 -11.37 8.69 13.62
N ILE A 218 -10.29 8.48 14.40
CA ILE A 218 -10.07 9.18 15.68
C ILE A 218 -10.03 10.69 15.48
N CYS A 219 -9.28 11.18 14.48
CA CYS A 219 -9.21 12.61 14.20
C CYS A 219 -10.57 13.19 13.81
N ALA A 220 -11.37 12.46 13.02
CA ALA A 220 -12.72 12.87 12.68
C ALA A 220 -13.67 12.82 13.88
N GLU A 221 -13.55 11.81 14.75
CA GLU A 221 -14.35 11.64 15.95
C GLU A 221 -14.14 12.81 16.92
N PHE A 222 -12.88 13.16 17.18
CA PHE A 222 -12.48 14.21 18.13
C PHE A 222 -12.37 15.61 17.50
N GLY A 223 -12.62 15.76 16.20
CA GLY A 223 -12.51 17.04 15.49
C GLY A 223 -11.08 17.60 15.46
N TRP A 224 -10.09 16.72 15.38
CA TRP A 224 -8.67 17.09 15.34
C TRP A 224 -8.22 17.42 13.91
N GLY A 225 -7.59 18.58 13.77
CA GLY A 225 -7.13 19.11 12.48
C GLY A 225 -5.91 18.41 11.91
N PHE A 226 -5.41 18.95 10.79
CA PHE A 226 -4.31 18.38 10.02
C PHE A 226 -3.03 18.14 10.82
N SER A 227 -2.76 18.91 11.89
CA SER A 227 -1.57 18.70 12.73
C SER A 227 -1.49 17.28 13.29
N GLU A 228 -2.63 16.69 13.63
CA GLU A 228 -2.71 15.32 14.16
C GLU A 228 -2.67 14.29 13.03
N VAL A 229 -3.47 14.50 11.98
CA VAL A 229 -3.50 13.64 10.79
C VAL A 229 -2.11 13.56 10.12
N SER A 230 -1.32 14.63 10.18
CA SER A 230 0.02 14.73 9.56
C SER A 230 1.07 13.80 10.20
N LYS A 231 0.84 13.35 11.44
CA LYS A 231 1.78 12.51 12.18
C LYS A 231 1.90 11.11 11.58
N SER A 232 3.09 10.52 11.71
CA SER A 232 3.27 9.08 11.51
C SER A 232 2.41 8.31 12.50
N ASN A 233 2.04 7.07 12.19
CA ASN A 233 1.24 6.25 13.10
C ASN A 233 1.95 6.06 14.45
N GLU A 234 3.26 5.83 14.43
CA GLU A 234 4.10 5.79 15.63
C GLU A 234 3.91 7.02 16.52
N LYS A 235 4.17 8.21 15.97
CA LYS A 235 4.11 9.45 16.74
C LYS A 235 2.69 9.75 17.20
N PHE A 236 1.70 9.52 16.34
CA PHE A 236 0.30 9.75 16.67
C PHE A 236 -0.15 8.89 17.86
N PHE A 237 0.03 7.58 17.78
CA PHE A 237 -0.44 6.67 18.83
C PHE A 237 0.41 6.74 20.10
N ASP A 238 1.71 7.03 20.00
CA ASP A 238 2.54 7.28 21.19
C ASP A 238 2.06 8.51 21.96
N GLU A 239 1.80 9.63 21.26
CA GLU A 239 1.29 10.85 21.89
C GLU A 239 -0.17 10.71 22.36
N LEU A 240 -1.02 9.99 21.60
CA LEU A 240 -2.42 9.75 21.96
C LEU A 240 -2.54 9.08 23.33
N PHE A 241 -1.81 7.98 23.54
CA PHE A 241 -1.95 7.16 24.75
C PHE A 241 -1.07 7.63 25.93
N LYS A 242 -0.12 8.55 25.69
CA LYS A 242 0.66 9.21 26.76
C LYS A 242 0.10 10.57 27.17
N GLY A 243 -0.50 11.28 26.24
CA GLY A 243 -0.88 12.68 26.40
C GLY A 243 -2.14 12.85 27.23
N THR A 244 -2.36 14.09 27.67
CA THR A 244 -3.57 14.51 28.39
C THR A 244 -4.72 14.87 27.45
N LYS A 245 -4.52 14.84 26.13
CA LYS A 245 -5.55 15.21 25.14
C LYS A 245 -6.84 14.39 25.24
N LEU A 246 -6.75 13.17 25.78
CA LEU A 246 -7.92 12.32 26.03
C LEU A 246 -8.80 12.86 27.17
N GLU A 247 -8.24 13.61 28.11
CA GLU A 247 -8.99 14.24 29.23
C GLU A 247 -9.96 15.32 28.74
N GLU A 248 -9.72 15.88 27.56
CA GLU A 248 -10.58 16.88 26.92
C GLU A 248 -11.77 16.26 26.17
N GLN A 249 -11.81 14.94 26.00
CA GLN A 249 -12.81 14.24 25.20
C GLN A 249 -13.92 13.64 26.08
N SER A 250 -15.18 13.87 25.70
CA SER A 250 -16.34 13.37 26.45
C SER A 250 -16.72 11.93 26.12
N ASP A 251 -16.33 11.43 24.94
CA ASP A 251 -16.64 10.08 24.46
C ASP A 251 -15.35 9.45 23.94
N LEU A 252 -14.95 8.33 24.53
CA LEU A 252 -13.76 7.57 24.17
C LEU A 252 -14.11 6.20 23.56
N SER A 253 -15.37 5.97 23.17
CA SER A 253 -15.84 4.70 22.60
C SER A 253 -15.08 4.29 21.33
N VAL A 254 -14.58 5.27 20.57
CA VAL A 254 -13.72 5.02 19.39
C VAL A 254 -12.42 4.30 19.77
N LEU A 255 -11.96 4.45 21.02
CA LEU A 255 -10.75 3.84 21.56
C LEU A 255 -10.98 2.49 22.24
N GLU A 256 -12.20 1.97 22.24
CA GLU A 256 -12.49 0.63 22.78
C GLU A 256 -11.91 -0.47 21.89
N PHE A 257 -11.50 -1.58 22.51
CA PHE A 257 -10.97 -2.73 21.77
C PHE A 257 -11.97 -3.30 20.76
N SER A 258 -13.25 -3.37 21.14
CA SER A 258 -14.36 -3.78 20.27
C SER A 258 -14.41 -2.95 18.98
N THR A 259 -14.29 -1.63 19.09
CA THR A 259 -14.28 -0.70 17.96
C THR A 259 -13.06 -0.92 17.07
N PHE A 260 -11.85 -1.01 17.65
CA PHE A 260 -10.65 -1.28 16.87
C PHE A 260 -10.72 -2.62 16.12
N LYS A 261 -11.15 -3.69 16.80
CA LYS A 261 -11.34 -5.01 16.21
C LYS A 261 -12.35 -4.97 15.06
N HIS A 262 -13.48 -4.28 15.23
CA HIS A 262 -14.48 -4.11 14.18
C HIS A 262 -13.91 -3.39 12.95
N ILE A 263 -13.10 -2.34 13.15
CA ILE A 263 -12.42 -1.61 12.06
C ILE A 263 -11.49 -2.56 11.29
N VAL A 264 -10.71 -3.41 11.98
CA VAL A 264 -9.83 -4.41 11.34
C VAL A 264 -10.64 -5.38 10.48
N GLU A 265 -11.71 -5.96 11.04
CA GLU A 265 -12.55 -6.94 10.36
C GLU A 265 -13.26 -6.35 9.13
N GLU A 266 -13.87 -5.17 9.27
CA GLU A 266 -14.58 -4.54 8.16
C GLU A 266 -13.65 -3.96 7.09
N PHE A 267 -12.45 -3.47 7.46
CA PHE A 267 -11.43 -3.10 6.47
C PHE A 267 -11.06 -4.29 5.59
N ILE A 268 -10.78 -5.46 6.18
CA ILE A 268 -10.44 -6.68 5.42
C ILE A 268 -11.58 -7.02 4.46
N LYS A 269 -12.83 -7.07 4.95
CA LYS A 269 -13.99 -7.39 4.13
C LYS A 269 -14.17 -6.40 2.98
N TYR A 270 -14.03 -5.11 3.26
CA TYR A 270 -14.27 -4.07 2.27
C TYR A 270 -13.17 -4.04 1.20
N TRP A 271 -11.89 -4.13 1.61
CA TRP A 271 -10.79 -4.18 0.65
C TRP A 271 -10.90 -5.40 -0.28
N ARG A 272 -11.20 -6.57 0.29
CA ARG A 272 -11.40 -7.79 -0.50
C ARG A 272 -12.62 -7.68 -1.43
N TRP A 273 -13.71 -7.07 -0.99
CA TRP A 273 -14.85 -6.79 -1.85
C TRP A 273 -14.49 -5.90 -3.05
N ILE A 274 -13.69 -4.83 -2.86
CA ILE A 274 -13.22 -3.99 -3.97
C ILE A 274 -12.43 -4.83 -4.99
N GLU A 275 -11.57 -5.73 -4.52
CA GLU A 275 -10.78 -6.61 -5.39
C GLU A 275 -11.65 -7.65 -6.11
N ASP A 276 -12.66 -8.20 -5.44
CA ASP A 276 -13.56 -9.20 -6.01
C ASP A 276 -14.48 -8.60 -7.07
N VAL A 277 -15.13 -7.46 -6.78
CA VAL A 277 -16.00 -6.77 -7.74
C VAL A 277 -15.25 -6.39 -9.01
N ARG A 278 -14.04 -5.87 -8.87
CA ARG A 278 -13.16 -5.51 -10.00
C ARG A 278 -12.71 -6.73 -10.79
N TYR A 279 -12.38 -7.83 -10.13
CA TYR A 279 -11.93 -9.05 -10.78
C TYR A 279 -13.05 -9.78 -11.52
N ASN A 280 -14.24 -9.83 -10.90
CA ASN A 280 -15.43 -10.48 -11.44
C ASN A 280 -16.21 -9.58 -12.41
N CYS A 281 -15.90 -8.27 -12.47
CA CYS A 281 -16.58 -7.28 -13.29
C CYS A 281 -18.09 -7.20 -12.96
N GLU A 282 -18.43 -7.21 -11.66
CA GLU A 282 -19.81 -7.32 -11.16
C GLU A 282 -20.59 -6.00 -11.17
N HIS A 283 -19.88 -4.88 -11.18
CA HIS A 283 -20.46 -3.53 -11.02
C HIS A 283 -19.85 -2.50 -11.99
N PRO A 284 -20.00 -2.70 -13.32
CA PRO A 284 -19.44 -1.78 -14.31
C PRO A 284 -20.01 -0.36 -14.20
N GLU A 285 -21.22 -0.21 -13.66
CA GLU A 285 -21.88 1.09 -13.46
C GLU A 285 -21.18 2.00 -12.44
N ILE A 286 -20.33 1.43 -11.57
CA ILE A 286 -19.51 2.18 -10.60
C ILE A 286 -18.00 1.99 -10.83
N ALA A 287 -17.59 1.62 -12.06
CA ALA A 287 -16.19 1.39 -12.39
C ALA A 287 -15.32 2.61 -12.06
N LYS A 288 -15.81 3.83 -12.32
CA LYS A 288 -15.09 5.07 -11.99
C LYS A 288 -14.86 5.16 -10.48
N GLU A 289 -15.89 4.95 -9.68
CA GLU A 289 -15.86 4.98 -8.21
C GLU A 289 -14.88 3.95 -7.65
N ILE A 290 -14.85 2.74 -8.21
CA ILE A 290 -13.86 1.72 -7.85
C ILE A 290 -12.45 2.24 -8.14
N PHE A 291 -12.20 2.80 -9.32
CA PHE A 291 -10.87 3.29 -9.67
C PHE A 291 -10.45 4.58 -8.94
N SER A 292 -11.41 5.32 -8.38
CA SER A 292 -11.13 6.54 -7.64
C SER A 292 -10.18 6.33 -6.46
N ILE A 293 -10.21 5.15 -5.82
CA ILE A 293 -9.31 4.84 -4.70
C ILE A 293 -7.83 4.86 -5.15
N TYR A 294 -7.53 4.26 -6.29
CA TYR A 294 -6.19 4.25 -6.88
C TYR A 294 -5.80 5.61 -7.47
N MET A 295 -6.79 6.36 -7.97
CA MET A 295 -6.56 7.70 -8.49
C MET A 295 -6.22 8.70 -7.39
N VAL A 296 -6.81 8.58 -6.19
CA VAL A 296 -6.42 9.39 -5.01
C VAL A 296 -4.94 9.21 -4.68
N GLU A 297 -4.40 7.99 -4.78
CA GLU A 297 -2.98 7.73 -4.52
C GLU A 297 -2.02 8.43 -5.51
N LYS A 298 -2.48 8.70 -6.74
CA LYS A 298 -1.73 9.46 -7.75
C LYS A 298 -1.77 10.96 -7.53
N THR A 299 -2.64 11.45 -6.64
CA THR A 299 -2.70 12.88 -6.29
C THR A 299 -1.60 13.26 -5.30
N ARG A 300 -1.39 14.57 -5.12
CA ARG A 300 -0.54 15.10 -4.03
C ARG A 300 -1.11 14.81 -2.63
N TYR A 301 -2.37 14.41 -2.56
CA TYR A 301 -3.16 14.22 -1.34
C TYR A 301 -3.40 12.75 -1.01
N LYS A 302 -2.54 11.85 -1.52
CA LYS A 302 -2.60 10.38 -1.35
C LYS A 302 -2.84 9.87 0.06
N ARG A 303 -2.51 10.65 1.10
CA ARG A 303 -2.77 10.30 2.51
C ARG A 303 -4.25 10.06 2.81
N TYR A 304 -5.14 10.59 1.98
CA TYR A 304 -6.58 10.46 2.13
C TYR A 304 -7.18 9.28 1.34
N TRP A 305 -6.35 8.31 0.95
CA TRP A 305 -6.82 7.02 0.42
C TRP A 305 -7.81 6.31 1.36
N THR A 306 -7.80 6.67 2.65
CA THR A 306 -8.65 6.09 3.70
C THR A 306 -10.10 6.56 3.68
N ILE A 307 -10.44 7.62 2.93
CA ILE A 307 -11.78 8.25 2.91
C ILE A 307 -12.94 7.25 2.78
N PRO A 308 -12.97 6.29 1.84
CA PRO A 308 -14.11 5.39 1.71
C PRO A 308 -14.34 4.57 3.00
N PHE A 309 -13.27 4.13 3.66
CA PHE A 309 -13.35 3.38 4.92
C PHE A 309 -13.83 4.27 6.08
N VAL A 310 -13.35 5.51 6.16
CA VAL A 310 -13.78 6.48 7.18
C VAL A 310 -15.28 6.79 7.02
N VAL A 311 -15.74 7.02 5.80
CA VAL A 311 -17.16 7.27 5.50
C VAL A 311 -18.00 6.05 5.86
N ALA A 312 -17.59 4.85 5.43
CA ALA A 312 -18.29 3.60 5.72
C ALA A 312 -18.42 3.35 7.23
N TYR A 313 -17.35 3.60 8.01
CA TYR A 313 -17.37 3.52 9.47
C TYR A 313 -18.45 4.41 10.09
N PHE A 314 -18.44 5.71 9.77
CA PHE A 314 -19.40 6.65 10.36
C PHE A 314 -20.84 6.40 9.91
N LYS A 315 -21.05 5.90 8.69
CA LYS A 315 -22.41 5.55 8.22
C LYS A 315 -22.91 4.26 8.86
N ALA A 316 -22.03 3.28 9.08
CA ALA A 316 -22.40 2.01 9.66
C ALA A 316 -22.72 2.06 11.15
N LYS A 317 -22.14 3.03 11.90
CA LYS A 317 -22.39 3.23 13.34
C LYS A 317 -22.25 1.94 14.16
N GLY A 318 -21.10 1.27 13.99
CA GLY A 318 -20.80 0.00 14.67
C GLY A 318 -21.46 -1.24 14.07
N LYS A 319 -22.22 -1.12 12.98
CA LYS A 319 -22.72 -2.26 12.19
C LYS A 319 -21.74 -2.60 11.07
N SER A 320 -22.07 -3.63 10.28
CA SER A 320 -21.28 -3.93 9.07
C SER A 320 -21.31 -2.78 8.07
N TRP A 321 -20.16 -2.56 7.43
CA TRP A 321 -19.91 -1.53 6.44
C TRP A 321 -20.47 -1.89 5.05
N SER A 322 -20.84 -3.15 4.80
CA SER A 322 -21.23 -3.66 3.48
C SER A 322 -22.35 -2.88 2.80
N ASN A 323 -23.34 -2.42 3.57
CA ASN A 323 -24.44 -1.59 3.05
C ASN A 323 -23.99 -0.20 2.55
N TYR A 324 -22.76 0.20 2.84
CA TYR A 324 -22.22 1.53 2.54
C TYR A 324 -20.99 1.48 1.63
N TYR A 325 -20.61 0.31 1.10
CA TYR A 325 -19.44 0.17 0.23
C TYR A 325 -19.54 1.03 -1.04
N ILE A 326 -20.67 0.96 -1.75
CA ILE A 326 -20.86 1.74 -2.97
C ILE A 326 -20.96 3.24 -2.67
N ASP A 327 -21.77 3.60 -1.68
CA ASP A 327 -22.02 4.99 -1.30
C ASP A 327 -20.75 5.71 -0.80
N SER A 328 -19.89 5.01 -0.05
CA SER A 328 -18.62 5.58 0.38
C SER A 328 -17.59 5.70 -0.76
N LEU A 329 -17.61 4.81 -1.77
CA LEU A 329 -16.83 5.01 -3.00
C LEU A 329 -17.34 6.20 -3.83
N ARG A 330 -18.65 6.44 -3.88
CA ARG A 330 -19.22 7.65 -4.50
C ARG A 330 -18.71 8.91 -3.80
N VAL A 331 -18.71 8.94 -2.47
CA VAL A 331 -18.09 10.06 -1.73
C VAL A 331 -16.59 10.19 -2.08
N ASN A 332 -15.86 9.07 -2.16
CA ASN A 332 -14.44 9.10 -2.54
C ASN A 332 -14.22 9.65 -3.96
N MET A 333 -15.12 9.41 -4.90
CA MET A 333 -15.05 9.99 -6.25
C MET A 333 -15.12 11.53 -6.23
N TYR A 334 -16.05 12.10 -5.46
CA TYR A 334 -16.14 13.56 -5.30
C TYR A 334 -14.89 14.13 -4.61
N MET A 335 -14.35 13.41 -3.62
CA MET A 335 -13.09 13.76 -2.96
C MET A 335 -11.90 13.70 -3.93
N PHE A 336 -11.86 12.70 -4.81
CA PHE A 336 -10.87 12.60 -5.88
C PHE A 336 -10.93 13.81 -6.82
N ARG A 337 -12.12 14.22 -7.28
CA ARG A 337 -12.30 15.43 -8.11
C ARG A 337 -11.75 16.68 -7.43
N PHE A 338 -12.00 16.83 -6.13
CA PHE A 338 -11.45 17.92 -5.33
C PHE A 338 -9.90 17.86 -5.29
N PHE A 339 -9.31 16.70 -5.03
CA PHE A 339 -7.85 16.54 -5.00
C PHE A 339 -7.19 16.68 -6.37
N LEU A 340 -7.89 16.31 -7.44
CA LEU A 340 -7.47 16.49 -8.82
C LEU A 340 -7.26 17.98 -9.11
N ILE A 341 -8.26 18.82 -8.82
CA ILE A 341 -8.18 20.29 -9.00
C ILE A 341 -6.92 20.84 -8.33
N TYR A 342 -6.77 20.54 -7.04
CA TYR A 342 -5.68 21.09 -6.25
C TYR A 342 -4.33 20.41 -6.52
N THR A 343 -4.29 19.25 -7.17
CA THR A 343 -3.03 18.70 -7.69
C THR A 343 -2.61 19.41 -8.96
N VAL A 344 -3.55 19.68 -9.86
CA VAL A 344 -3.32 20.31 -11.16
C VAL A 344 -2.97 21.78 -11.03
N VAL A 345 -3.64 22.55 -10.17
CA VAL A 345 -3.33 23.99 -10.10
C VAL A 345 -2.06 24.27 -9.27
N ASN A 346 -1.63 23.34 -8.41
CA ASN A 346 -0.55 23.59 -7.45
C ASN A 346 0.72 22.77 -7.73
N ASP A 347 1.89 23.43 -7.63
CA ASP A 347 3.18 22.76 -7.89
C ASP A 347 3.59 21.84 -6.75
N ARG A 348 3.00 22.07 -5.56
CA ARG A 348 3.27 21.36 -4.32
C ARG A 348 1.98 21.18 -3.53
N VAL A 349 2.01 20.29 -2.54
CA VAL A 349 0.95 20.18 -1.53
C VAL A 349 0.78 21.52 -0.84
N ILE A 350 -0.47 21.93 -0.60
CA ILE A 350 -0.76 23.15 0.17
C ILE A 350 -1.57 22.82 1.43
N ASN A 351 -1.22 23.46 2.54
CA ASN A 351 -1.89 23.25 3.83
C ASN A 351 -3.39 23.62 3.82
N PRO A 352 -3.87 24.66 3.10
CA PRO A 352 -5.29 24.98 3.09
C PRO A 352 -6.19 23.83 2.64
N VAL A 353 -5.76 23.01 1.67
CA VAL A 353 -6.50 21.83 1.23
C VAL A 353 -6.53 20.75 2.31
N GLN A 354 -5.42 20.57 3.02
CA GLN A 354 -5.33 19.62 4.13
C GLN A 354 -6.27 20.02 5.28
N ASN A 355 -6.23 21.29 5.67
CA ASN A 355 -7.10 21.84 6.70
C ASN A 355 -8.57 21.74 6.29
N LYS A 356 -8.92 22.05 5.04
CA LYS A 356 -10.29 21.89 4.53
C LYS A 356 -10.82 20.45 4.70
N VAL A 357 -9.99 19.45 4.44
CA VAL A 357 -10.39 18.04 4.63
C VAL A 357 -10.62 17.72 6.10
N CYS A 358 -9.68 18.09 6.98
CA CYS A 358 -9.76 17.75 8.40
C CYS A 358 -10.82 18.55 9.16
N ASP A 359 -10.96 19.85 8.86
CA ASP A 359 -11.80 20.75 9.63
C ASP A 359 -13.26 20.69 9.15
N ASP A 360 -13.48 20.53 7.84
CA ASP A 360 -14.83 20.55 7.26
C ASP A 360 -15.30 19.15 6.85
N TYR A 361 -14.52 18.42 6.04
CA TYR A 361 -15.03 17.18 5.45
C TYR A 361 -15.10 16.02 6.43
N PHE A 362 -14.16 15.89 7.37
CA PHE A 362 -14.26 14.88 8.43
C PHE A 362 -15.52 15.08 9.28
N LYS A 363 -15.88 16.34 9.55
CA LYS A 363 -17.13 16.68 10.22
C LYS A 363 -18.35 16.25 9.40
N LEU A 364 -18.37 16.53 8.10
CA LEU A 364 -19.45 16.06 7.21
C LEU A 364 -19.54 14.53 7.19
N PHE A 365 -18.41 13.82 7.13
CA PHE A 365 -18.38 12.35 7.12
C PHE A 365 -18.98 11.77 8.39
N LYS A 366 -18.79 12.42 9.54
CA LYS A 366 -19.40 12.02 10.81
C LYS A 366 -20.90 12.33 10.86
N GLU A 367 -21.29 13.56 10.54
CA GLU A 367 -22.60 14.11 10.89
C GLU A 367 -23.69 13.94 9.81
N CYS A 368 -23.33 13.95 8.52
CA CYS A 368 -24.29 14.06 7.42
C CYS A 368 -24.63 12.71 6.76
N SER A 369 -25.75 12.63 6.03
CA SER A 369 -26.01 11.48 5.14
C SER A 369 -25.05 11.46 3.95
N THR A 370 -24.91 10.33 3.26
CA THR A 370 -24.08 10.24 2.04
C THR A 370 -24.53 11.26 0.98
N ASP A 371 -25.84 11.39 0.76
CA ASP A 371 -26.39 12.34 -0.22
C ASP A 371 -26.08 13.79 0.15
N GLU A 372 -26.15 14.13 1.44
CA GLU A 372 -25.77 15.45 1.94
C GLU A 372 -24.28 15.72 1.77
N ILE A 373 -23.41 14.73 2.05
CA ILE A 373 -21.96 14.84 1.84
C ILE A 373 -21.68 15.14 0.36
N ILE A 374 -22.25 14.33 -0.55
CA ILE A 374 -22.08 14.49 -1.99
C ILE A 374 -22.56 15.87 -2.45
N LYS A 375 -23.75 16.30 -2.01
CA LYS A 375 -24.28 17.62 -2.31
C LYS A 375 -23.33 18.73 -1.86
N ASN A 376 -22.85 18.69 -0.62
CA ASN A 376 -21.91 19.68 -0.09
C ASN A 376 -20.60 19.71 -0.89
N LEU A 377 -20.03 18.55 -1.20
CA LEU A 377 -18.79 18.45 -1.99
C LEU A 377 -18.97 19.02 -3.39
N ARG A 378 -20.12 18.75 -4.03
CA ARG A 378 -20.44 19.30 -5.35
C ARG A 378 -20.57 20.82 -5.31
N ASP A 379 -21.31 21.35 -4.35
CA ASP A 379 -21.61 22.78 -4.26
C ASP A 379 -20.34 23.62 -4.02
N ILE A 380 -19.30 23.03 -3.42
CA ILE A 380 -18.04 23.73 -3.12
C ILE A 380 -16.83 23.23 -3.92
N LEU A 381 -17.02 22.34 -4.90
CA LEU A 381 -15.93 21.69 -5.64
C LEU A 381 -14.93 22.70 -6.23
N TRP A 382 -15.45 23.77 -6.82
CA TRP A 382 -14.67 24.85 -7.44
C TRP A 382 -14.42 26.05 -6.51
N SER A 383 -14.78 25.94 -5.23
CA SER A 383 -14.55 27.02 -4.27
C SER A 383 -13.06 27.21 -4.01
N PRO A 384 -12.57 28.46 -3.96
CA PRO A 384 -11.17 28.71 -3.66
C PRO A 384 -10.84 28.39 -2.21
N VAL A 385 -9.82 27.56 -2.02
CA VAL A 385 -9.32 27.19 -0.68
C VAL A 385 -8.16 28.11 -0.24
N ARG A 386 -7.58 28.89 -1.15
CA ARG A 386 -6.43 29.79 -0.88
C ARG A 386 -6.86 31.21 -0.49
N SER A 387 -7.58 31.88 -1.38
CA SER A 387 -7.96 33.29 -1.27
C SER A 387 -9.18 33.56 -2.17
N LYS A 388 -9.92 34.65 -1.91
CA LYS A 388 -11.11 34.99 -2.70
C LYS A 388 -10.81 35.34 -4.16
N ASP A 389 -9.59 35.77 -4.46
CA ASP A 389 -9.15 36.17 -5.82
C ASP A 389 -8.59 35.00 -6.65
N TYR A 390 -8.62 33.79 -6.11
CA TYR A 390 -8.17 32.59 -6.80
C TYR A 390 -9.36 31.95 -7.52
N GLU A 391 -9.20 31.59 -8.79
CA GLU A 391 -10.24 30.97 -9.61
C GLU A 391 -9.85 29.54 -9.98
N PRO A 392 -10.17 28.54 -9.12
CA PRO A 392 -9.68 27.18 -9.30
C PRO A 392 -10.12 26.57 -10.63
N LYS A 393 -11.33 26.90 -11.11
CA LYS A 393 -11.87 26.38 -12.36
C LYS A 393 -11.06 26.88 -13.57
N GLU A 394 -10.86 28.20 -13.67
CA GLU A 394 -10.11 28.80 -14.77
C GLU A 394 -8.66 28.31 -14.79
N ASP A 395 -8.00 28.33 -13.63
CA ASP A 395 -6.61 27.88 -13.51
C ASP A 395 -6.44 26.40 -13.84
N PHE A 396 -7.42 25.56 -13.45
CA PHE A 396 -7.41 24.13 -13.75
C PHE A 396 -7.41 23.87 -15.26
N TYR A 397 -8.39 24.43 -15.98
CA TYR A 397 -8.50 24.22 -17.42
C TYR A 397 -7.39 24.92 -18.19
N LYS A 398 -6.95 26.10 -17.74
CA LYS A 398 -5.78 26.79 -18.30
C LYS A 398 -4.53 25.92 -18.18
N THR A 399 -4.28 25.32 -17.01
CA THR A 399 -3.10 24.47 -16.78
C THR A 399 -3.15 23.17 -17.59
N ILE A 400 -4.34 22.59 -17.77
CA ILE A 400 -4.51 21.40 -18.62
C ILE A 400 -4.27 21.74 -20.09
N LYS A 401 -4.76 22.91 -20.53
CA LYS A 401 -4.61 23.39 -21.91
C LYS A 401 -3.18 23.83 -22.24
N LEU A 402 -2.48 24.44 -21.28
CA LEU A 402 -1.20 25.12 -21.47
C LEU A 402 -0.17 24.63 -20.45
N GLY A 403 0.92 24.01 -20.92
CA GLY A 403 2.08 23.68 -20.09
C GLY A 403 1.87 22.56 -19.08
N LEU A 404 0.88 21.68 -19.30
CA LEU A 404 0.60 20.51 -18.45
C LEU A 404 1.86 19.65 -18.20
N PHE A 405 2.68 19.45 -19.25
CA PHE A 405 3.88 18.61 -19.21
C PHE A 405 4.98 19.13 -18.26
N TYR A 406 4.94 20.40 -17.84
CA TYR A 406 5.98 20.98 -16.99
C TYR A 406 6.01 20.41 -15.57
N ASN A 407 4.99 19.67 -15.16
CA ASN A 407 4.95 19.03 -13.85
C ASN A 407 4.57 17.55 -13.96
N ALA A 408 5.54 16.67 -13.70
CA ALA A 408 5.40 15.22 -13.82
C ALA A 408 4.18 14.65 -13.08
N SER A 409 3.88 15.15 -11.87
CA SER A 409 2.72 14.67 -11.09
C SER A 409 1.40 15.07 -11.73
N ARG A 410 1.30 16.28 -12.30
CA ARG A 410 0.08 16.79 -12.92
C ARG A 410 -0.19 16.11 -14.25
N VAL A 411 0.83 16.05 -15.12
CA VAL A 411 0.70 15.41 -16.43
C VAL A 411 0.38 13.93 -16.30
N SER A 412 1.06 13.22 -15.39
CA SER A 412 0.73 11.82 -15.13
C SER A 412 -0.72 11.70 -14.66
N LEU A 413 -1.16 12.48 -13.68
CA LEU A 413 -2.53 12.37 -13.15
C LEU A 413 -3.60 12.67 -14.21
N VAL A 414 -3.46 13.76 -14.97
CA VAL A 414 -4.45 14.20 -15.95
C VAL A 414 -4.50 13.26 -17.16
N CYS A 415 -3.36 12.86 -17.70
CA CYS A 415 -3.32 11.92 -18.83
C CYS A 415 -3.80 10.52 -18.41
N THR A 416 -3.47 10.05 -17.20
CA THR A 416 -4.04 8.80 -16.67
C THR A 416 -5.55 8.89 -16.53
N LEU A 417 -6.10 10.01 -16.02
CA LEU A 417 -7.54 10.19 -15.93
C LEU A 417 -8.19 10.19 -17.32
N SER A 418 -7.64 10.94 -18.27
CA SER A 418 -8.15 11.00 -19.64
C SER A 418 -8.19 9.60 -20.27
N GLY A 419 -7.08 8.86 -20.21
CA GLY A 419 -7.02 7.50 -20.74
C GLY A 419 -7.94 6.53 -20.01
N LEU A 420 -8.05 6.63 -18.69
CA LEU A 420 -8.98 5.81 -17.90
C LEU A 420 -10.44 6.04 -18.31
N LEU A 421 -10.84 7.29 -18.57
CA LEU A 421 -12.20 7.60 -19.00
C LEU A 421 -12.53 6.96 -20.35
N ASP A 422 -11.58 6.98 -21.29
CA ASP A 422 -11.75 6.34 -22.61
C ASP A 422 -11.87 4.82 -22.47
N GLU A 423 -11.08 4.19 -21.60
CA GLU A 423 -11.16 2.75 -21.35
C GLU A 423 -12.50 2.36 -20.70
N ILE A 424 -12.99 3.16 -19.75
CA ILE A 424 -14.28 2.91 -19.09
C ILE A 424 -15.45 3.03 -20.09
N VAL A 425 -15.41 3.99 -21.01
CA VAL A 425 -16.43 4.13 -22.06
C VAL A 425 -16.45 2.93 -23.01
N ASN A 426 -15.31 2.24 -23.15
CA ASN A 426 -15.16 1.06 -23.99
C ASN A 426 -15.27 -0.28 -23.21
N LEU A 427 -15.77 -0.29 -21.97
CA LEU A 427 -16.01 -1.54 -21.23
C LEU A 427 -16.93 -2.47 -22.03
N GLY A 428 -16.52 -3.73 -22.15
CA GLY A 428 -17.24 -4.77 -22.92
C GLY A 428 -16.84 -4.87 -24.39
N GLU A 429 -16.10 -3.89 -24.94
CA GLU A 429 -15.53 -3.99 -26.30
C GLU A 429 -14.30 -4.90 -26.30
N SER A 430 -13.98 -5.50 -27.45
CA SER A 430 -12.79 -6.33 -27.64
C SER A 430 -11.95 -5.92 -28.84
N PHE A 431 -10.63 -6.15 -28.76
CA PHE A 431 -9.71 -5.92 -29.87
C PHE A 431 -8.57 -6.94 -29.89
N ILE A 432 -7.90 -7.07 -31.03
CA ILE A 432 -6.77 -7.98 -31.18
C ILE A 432 -5.46 -7.30 -30.76
N TYR A 433 -4.82 -7.79 -29.71
CA TYR A 433 -3.50 -7.35 -29.26
C TYR A 433 -2.53 -8.52 -29.20
N GLN A 434 -1.40 -8.39 -29.91
CA GLN A 434 -0.37 -9.43 -30.01
C GLN A 434 -0.91 -10.81 -30.43
N GLY A 435 -1.91 -10.82 -31.32
CA GLY A 435 -2.55 -12.04 -31.84
C GLY A 435 -3.59 -12.68 -30.91
N ASN A 436 -3.89 -12.05 -29.77
CA ASN A 436 -4.93 -12.51 -28.84
C ASN A 436 -6.08 -11.49 -28.79
N GLU A 437 -7.31 -11.98 -28.66
CA GLU A 437 -8.45 -11.13 -28.34
C GLU A 437 -8.35 -10.66 -26.88
N VAL A 438 -8.44 -9.35 -26.68
CA VAL A 438 -8.44 -8.69 -25.38
C VAL A 438 -9.80 -8.03 -25.19
N LEU A 439 -10.49 -8.42 -24.11
CA LEU A 439 -11.73 -7.80 -23.64
C LEU A 439 -11.40 -6.65 -22.69
N ILE A 440 -11.92 -5.46 -22.98
CA ILE A 440 -11.81 -4.30 -22.08
C ILE A 440 -12.74 -4.55 -20.89
N SER A 441 -12.13 -4.66 -19.71
CA SER A 441 -12.81 -4.96 -18.46
C SER A 441 -12.14 -4.24 -17.30
N GLU A 442 -12.80 -4.11 -16.16
CA GLU A 442 -12.27 -3.46 -14.97
C GLU A 442 -11.01 -4.16 -14.46
N ARG A 443 -10.97 -5.49 -14.56
CA ARG A 443 -9.77 -6.27 -14.30
C ARG A 443 -8.61 -5.83 -15.19
N GLU A 444 -8.87 -5.68 -16.48
CA GLU A 444 -7.87 -5.39 -17.49
C GLU A 444 -7.35 -3.95 -17.38
N ILE A 445 -8.25 -2.99 -17.15
CA ILE A 445 -7.92 -1.59 -16.83
C ILE A 445 -7.05 -1.53 -15.58
N TYR A 446 -7.38 -2.31 -14.54
CA TYR A 446 -6.57 -2.38 -13.33
C TYR A 446 -5.16 -2.88 -13.61
N GLU A 447 -5.04 -3.97 -14.37
CA GLU A 447 -3.75 -4.54 -14.78
C GLU A 447 -2.90 -3.50 -15.53
N LYS A 448 -3.49 -2.74 -16.47
CA LYS A 448 -2.80 -1.69 -17.23
C LYS A 448 -2.41 -0.46 -16.42
N PHE A 449 -3.30 0.10 -15.61
CA PHE A 449 -3.08 1.44 -15.03
C PHE A 449 -2.52 1.44 -13.62
N PHE A 450 -2.79 0.37 -12.85
CA PHE A 450 -2.62 0.39 -11.39
C PHE A 450 -1.79 -0.80 -10.87
N HIS A 451 -1.94 -2.00 -11.44
CA HIS A 451 -1.27 -3.21 -10.96
C HIS A 451 0.27 -3.09 -10.96
N TYR A 452 0.87 -2.72 -12.09
CA TYR A 452 2.33 -2.63 -12.19
C TYR A 452 2.94 -1.54 -11.30
N ALA A 453 2.17 -0.47 -11.01
CA ALA A 453 2.59 0.55 -10.06
C ALA A 453 2.70 0.03 -8.62
N ILE A 454 1.98 -1.05 -8.29
CA ILE A 454 1.90 -1.64 -6.94
C ILE A 454 2.90 -2.80 -6.77
N TYR A 455 3.07 -3.68 -7.77
CA TYR A 455 3.83 -4.94 -7.62
C TYR A 455 5.21 -4.97 -8.28
N GLU A 456 5.40 -4.32 -9.44
CA GLU A 456 6.69 -4.27 -10.14
C GLU A 456 7.31 -2.88 -9.98
N LYS A 457 7.78 -2.55 -8.76
CA LYS A 457 8.55 -1.34 -8.49
C LYS A 457 9.62 -1.17 -9.59
N ASN A 458 9.52 -0.10 -10.38
CA ASN A 458 10.35 0.29 -11.53
C ASN A 458 9.83 -0.06 -12.95
N LYS A 459 8.61 -0.58 -13.10
CA LYS A 459 7.95 -0.63 -14.42
C LYS A 459 6.66 0.17 -14.38
N ASN A 460 6.72 1.37 -14.96
CA ASN A 460 5.50 2.01 -15.44
C ASN A 460 5.10 1.28 -16.73
N PRO A 461 3.86 0.76 -16.85
CA PRO A 461 3.41 0.04 -18.05
C PRO A 461 3.14 1.00 -19.22
N TYR A 462 2.95 2.28 -18.93
CA TYR A 462 2.84 3.36 -19.91
C TYR A 462 3.76 4.54 -19.60
N ASP A 463 4.03 5.33 -20.62
CA ASP A 463 4.62 6.66 -20.53
C ASP A 463 3.57 7.69 -20.98
N ILE A 464 3.83 8.97 -20.70
CA ILE A 464 3.08 10.04 -21.36
C ILE A 464 3.86 10.43 -22.60
N GLU A 465 3.26 10.18 -23.76
CA GLU A 465 3.84 10.45 -25.06
C GLU A 465 3.39 11.81 -25.58
N HIS A 466 4.31 12.52 -26.24
CA HIS A 466 3.99 13.66 -27.08
C HIS A 466 3.65 13.20 -28.49
N ILE A 467 2.44 13.51 -28.98
CA ILE A 467 2.01 13.11 -30.34
C ILE A 467 2.94 13.73 -31.38
N LYS A 468 3.09 15.06 -31.38
CA LYS A 468 4.23 15.72 -32.03
C LYS A 468 5.41 15.74 -31.07
N ALA A 469 6.51 15.10 -31.44
CA ALA A 469 7.71 15.01 -30.61
C ALA A 469 8.29 16.39 -30.25
N LYS A 470 8.87 16.49 -29.05
CA LYS A 470 9.43 17.75 -28.53
C LYS A 470 10.50 18.36 -29.43
N GLU A 471 11.35 17.53 -30.01
CA GLU A 471 12.40 17.99 -30.94
C GLU A 471 11.82 18.70 -32.17
N ASN A 472 10.56 18.42 -32.53
CA ASN A 472 9.89 18.96 -33.72
C ASN A 472 9.08 20.24 -33.45
N PHE A 473 8.95 20.67 -32.19
CA PHE A 473 8.26 21.92 -31.83
C PHE A 473 9.06 22.82 -30.88
N LYS A 474 10.25 22.41 -30.40
CA LYS A 474 11.06 23.18 -29.44
C LYS A 474 11.42 24.60 -29.87
N ASP A 475 11.46 24.86 -31.17
CA ASP A 475 11.80 26.16 -31.74
C ASP A 475 10.57 27.07 -31.94
N ASP A 476 9.35 26.53 -31.84
CA ASP A 476 8.08 27.28 -31.86
C ASP A 476 7.79 27.88 -30.48
N LYS A 477 8.43 29.03 -30.21
CA LYS A 477 8.31 29.71 -28.91
C LYS A 477 6.91 30.27 -28.64
N ASP A 478 6.14 30.55 -29.68
CA ASP A 478 4.82 31.17 -29.54
C ASP A 478 3.77 30.14 -29.10
N ASN A 479 3.93 28.86 -29.50
CA ASN A 479 2.97 27.80 -29.22
C ASN A 479 3.51 26.70 -28.27
N ILE A 480 4.71 26.86 -27.71
CA ILE A 480 5.36 25.82 -26.88
C ILE A 480 4.51 25.34 -25.70
N ASP A 481 3.73 26.23 -25.07
CA ASP A 481 2.85 25.88 -23.96
C ASP A 481 1.68 25.00 -24.41
N GLU A 482 1.11 25.27 -25.58
CA GLU A 482 0.02 24.48 -26.17
C GLU A 482 0.51 23.09 -26.59
N PHE A 483 1.70 23.00 -27.20
CA PHE A 483 2.33 21.71 -27.49
C PHE A 483 2.70 20.91 -26.23
N ASN A 484 2.83 21.56 -25.07
CA ASN A 484 3.00 20.91 -23.77
C ASN A 484 1.68 20.76 -23.01
N GLY A 485 0.54 21.08 -23.63
CA GLY A 485 -0.81 20.88 -23.10
C GLY A 485 -1.41 19.53 -23.45
N ILE A 486 -2.59 19.23 -22.90
CA ILE A 486 -3.26 17.93 -23.06
C ILE A 486 -3.52 17.54 -24.52
N GLY A 487 -3.69 18.52 -25.42
CA GLY A 487 -3.97 18.29 -26.84
C GLY A 487 -2.86 17.54 -27.57
N ASN A 488 -1.61 17.64 -27.11
CA ASN A 488 -0.46 16.94 -27.70
C ASN A 488 0.02 15.75 -26.84
N LEU A 489 -0.74 15.35 -25.82
CA LEU A 489 -0.32 14.33 -24.86
C LEU A 489 -1.28 13.14 -24.81
N VAL A 490 -0.73 11.93 -24.69
CA VAL A 490 -1.50 10.70 -24.58
C VAL A 490 -0.77 9.66 -23.71
N VAL A 491 -1.51 8.77 -23.05
CA VAL A 491 -0.93 7.59 -22.41
C VAL A 491 -0.52 6.58 -23.47
N LEU A 492 0.67 6.01 -23.39
CA LEU A 492 1.14 5.03 -24.38
C LEU A 492 2.00 3.96 -23.74
N ASP A 493 1.89 2.72 -24.22
CA ASP A 493 2.79 1.63 -23.87
C ASP A 493 4.27 2.05 -23.83
N SER A 494 4.95 1.89 -22.70
CA SER A 494 6.35 2.36 -22.61
C SER A 494 7.29 1.65 -23.58
N ARG A 495 6.96 0.41 -23.99
CA ARG A 495 7.72 -0.31 -25.03
C ARG A 495 7.55 0.34 -26.40
N ILE A 496 6.33 0.72 -26.74
CA ILE A 496 6.03 1.40 -28.00
C ILE A 496 6.65 2.80 -27.98
N ASN A 497 6.45 3.55 -26.90
CA ASN A 497 7.02 4.87 -26.69
C ASN A 497 8.55 4.90 -26.91
N ARG A 498 9.28 3.94 -26.32
CA ARG A 498 10.73 3.80 -26.51
C ARG A 498 11.15 3.45 -27.94
N ALA A 499 10.29 2.77 -28.70
CA ALA A 499 10.55 2.43 -30.10
C ALA A 499 10.29 3.62 -31.03
N ILE A 500 9.27 4.43 -30.71
CA ILE A 500 8.87 5.59 -31.50
C ILE A 500 9.88 6.73 -31.38
N LYS A 501 10.25 7.14 -30.15
CA LYS A 501 11.13 8.31 -29.90
C LYS A 501 10.61 9.58 -30.61
N ASP A 502 11.48 10.29 -31.32
CA ASP A 502 11.20 11.57 -31.98
C ASP A 502 10.71 11.43 -33.43
N LYS A 503 10.17 10.26 -33.80
CA LYS A 503 9.58 10.04 -35.13
C LYS A 503 8.45 11.02 -35.43
N ASP A 504 8.20 11.24 -36.72
CA ASP A 504 7.06 12.03 -37.19
C ASP A 504 5.73 11.31 -36.95
N VAL A 505 4.67 12.12 -36.85
CA VAL A 505 3.32 11.67 -36.46
C VAL A 505 2.82 10.55 -37.36
N SER A 506 3.06 10.63 -38.68
CA SER A 506 2.68 9.58 -39.62
C SER A 506 3.28 8.21 -39.28
N GLU A 507 4.53 8.18 -38.81
CA GLU A 507 5.16 6.93 -38.36
C GLU A 507 4.64 6.51 -36.98
N LYS A 508 4.33 7.46 -36.09
CA LYS A 508 3.76 7.15 -34.77
C LYS A 508 2.40 6.45 -34.90
N LEU A 509 1.57 6.86 -35.85
CA LEU A 509 0.24 6.29 -36.09
C LEU A 509 0.30 4.78 -36.39
N GLU A 510 1.27 4.32 -37.20
CA GLU A 510 1.48 2.89 -37.49
C GLU A 510 1.77 2.07 -36.21
N HIS A 511 2.39 2.71 -35.21
CA HIS A 511 2.66 2.10 -33.92
C HIS A 511 1.47 2.20 -32.96
N TYR A 512 0.65 3.26 -33.05
CA TYR A 512 -0.52 3.48 -32.19
C TYR A 512 -1.62 2.45 -32.41
N GLU A 513 -1.78 1.94 -33.64
CA GLU A 513 -2.65 0.79 -33.97
C GLU A 513 -2.34 -0.44 -33.10
N ASN A 514 -1.10 -0.55 -32.63
CA ASN A 514 -0.61 -1.67 -31.84
C ASN A 514 -0.63 -1.41 -30.33
N SER A 515 -1.12 -0.25 -29.86
CA SER A 515 -1.20 0.06 -28.43
C SER A 515 -2.15 -0.86 -27.68
N GLN A 516 -1.86 -1.22 -26.43
CA GLN A 516 -2.83 -1.94 -25.60
C GLN A 516 -3.93 -1.04 -25.04
N TYR A 517 -3.80 0.28 -25.13
CA TYR A 517 -4.75 1.22 -24.53
C TYR A 517 -5.87 1.57 -25.51
N ALA A 518 -7.13 1.38 -25.11
CA ALA A 518 -8.30 1.76 -25.89
C ALA A 518 -8.30 3.26 -26.20
N ALA A 519 -7.83 4.08 -25.25
CA ALA A 519 -7.63 5.51 -25.42
C ALA A 519 -6.80 5.86 -26.67
N VAL A 520 -5.82 5.02 -27.02
CA VAL A 520 -4.97 5.22 -28.21
C VAL A 520 -5.51 4.44 -29.39
N ARG A 521 -5.63 3.12 -29.25
CA ARG A 521 -5.97 2.24 -30.37
C ARG A 521 -7.37 2.50 -30.93
N ILE A 522 -8.32 2.84 -30.07
CA ILE A 522 -9.74 3.01 -30.46
C ILE A 522 -10.02 4.50 -30.58
N GLU A 523 -10.06 5.24 -29.45
CA GLU A 523 -10.54 6.61 -29.44
C GLU A 523 -9.64 7.56 -30.25
N PHE A 524 -8.32 7.51 -30.06
CA PHE A 524 -7.41 8.35 -30.81
C PHE A 524 -7.36 7.98 -32.31
N MET A 525 -7.16 6.70 -32.65
CA MET A 525 -7.06 6.29 -34.05
C MET A 525 -8.36 6.58 -34.83
N LYS A 526 -9.53 6.33 -34.23
CA LYS A 526 -10.84 6.60 -34.85
C LYS A 526 -10.98 8.03 -35.35
N GLU A 527 -10.41 9.00 -34.64
CA GLU A 527 -10.51 10.42 -35.01
C GLU A 527 -9.32 10.90 -35.84
N TYR A 528 -8.11 10.40 -35.57
CA TYR A 528 -6.88 11.03 -36.05
C TYR A 528 -6.02 10.17 -36.99
N GLU A 529 -6.44 8.94 -37.33
CA GLU A 529 -5.70 8.05 -38.25
C GLU A 529 -5.39 8.71 -39.61
N SER A 530 -6.33 9.52 -40.12
CA SER A 530 -6.15 10.22 -41.40
C SER A 530 -5.27 11.48 -41.31
N LEU A 531 -4.99 11.95 -40.10
CA LEU A 531 -4.29 13.20 -39.86
C LEU A 531 -2.78 12.96 -39.77
N ARG A 532 -2.09 13.10 -40.91
CA ARG A 532 -0.66 12.80 -41.04
C ARG A 532 0.29 13.89 -40.55
N ASP A 533 -0.23 15.10 -40.26
CA ASP A 533 0.53 16.19 -39.65
C ASP A 533 -0.18 16.66 -38.38
N TRP A 534 0.58 17.06 -37.37
CA TRP A 534 0.07 17.44 -36.05
C TRP A 534 0.45 18.88 -35.74
N ASP A 535 -0.16 19.80 -36.46
CA ASP A 535 0.07 21.23 -36.31
C ASP A 535 -0.62 21.81 -35.06
N ILE A 536 -0.50 23.12 -34.88
CA ILE A 536 -1.09 23.79 -33.72
C ILE A 536 -2.63 23.80 -33.75
N GLU A 537 -3.25 23.77 -34.93
CA GLU A 537 -4.71 23.73 -35.06
C GLU A 537 -5.23 22.37 -34.58
N ALA A 538 -4.59 21.28 -34.98
CA ALA A 538 -4.88 19.92 -34.51
C ALA A 538 -4.71 19.80 -32.98
N VAL A 539 -3.63 20.36 -32.43
CA VAL A 539 -3.38 20.39 -30.97
C VAL A 539 -4.51 21.12 -30.25
N ARG A 540 -4.94 22.29 -30.75
CA ARG A 540 -6.03 23.08 -30.15
C ARG A 540 -7.37 22.36 -30.23
N GLU A 541 -7.70 21.75 -31.37
CA GLU A 541 -8.94 21.01 -31.55
C GLU A 541 -9.01 19.81 -30.59
N ARG A 542 -7.94 19.01 -30.52
CA ARG A 542 -7.88 17.87 -29.59
C ARG A 542 -7.93 18.35 -28.14
N ALA A 543 -7.25 19.44 -27.79
CA ALA A 543 -7.28 19.99 -26.43
C ALA A 543 -8.72 20.34 -26.01
N GLU A 544 -9.54 20.91 -26.89
CA GLU A 544 -10.94 21.21 -26.60
C GLU A 544 -11.78 19.94 -26.33
N LYS A 545 -11.56 18.87 -27.10
CA LYS A 545 -12.26 17.59 -26.90
C LYS A 545 -11.86 16.95 -25.56
N GLU A 546 -10.57 16.92 -25.26
CA GLU A 546 -10.04 16.39 -23.99
C GLU A 546 -10.54 17.19 -22.79
N ILE A 547 -10.61 18.52 -22.90
CA ILE A 547 -11.18 19.39 -21.86
C ILE A 547 -12.66 19.12 -21.66
N LYS A 548 -13.45 18.96 -22.74
CA LYS A 548 -14.88 18.61 -22.64
C LYS A 548 -15.09 17.26 -21.96
N LYS A 549 -14.26 16.27 -22.28
CA LYS A 549 -14.26 14.94 -21.61
C LYS A 549 -14.04 15.08 -20.11
N ILE A 550 -13.02 15.82 -19.70
CA ILE A 550 -12.73 16.07 -18.28
C ILE A 550 -13.84 16.90 -17.63
N GLU A 551 -14.39 17.92 -18.30
CA GLU A 551 -15.49 18.73 -17.77
C GLU A 551 -16.76 17.90 -17.54
N SER A 552 -17.09 16.98 -18.46
CA SER A 552 -18.19 16.02 -18.26
C SER A 552 -17.96 15.22 -16.98
N PHE A 553 -16.77 14.62 -16.83
CA PHE A 553 -16.41 13.87 -15.63
C PHE A 553 -16.53 14.70 -14.34
N MET A 554 -16.13 15.97 -14.37
CA MET A 554 -16.21 16.85 -13.20
C MET A 554 -17.66 17.21 -12.81
N ASN A 555 -18.59 17.20 -13.78
CA ASN A 555 -19.99 17.58 -13.61
C ASN A 555 -20.96 16.40 -13.44
N GLU A 556 -20.50 15.17 -13.61
CA GLU A 556 -21.30 13.95 -13.41
C GLU A 556 -21.91 13.90 -12.00
N THR A 557 -23.21 13.63 -11.92
CA THR A 557 -23.98 13.57 -10.66
C THR A 557 -24.02 12.19 -10.06
#